data_AF-A0A960SMX7-F1
#
_entry.id   AF-A0A960SMX7-F1
#
_cell.length_a   1.000
_cell.length_b   1.000
_cell.length_c   1.000
_cell.angle_alpha   90.00
_cell.angle_beta   90.00
_cell.angle_gamma   90.00
#
_symmetry.space_group_name_H-M   'P 1'
#
loop_
_entity.id
_entity.type
_entity.pdbx_description
1 polymer ?
#
loop_
_entity_poly.entity_id
_entity_poly.type
_entity_poly.pdbx_seq_one_letter_code
_entity_poly.pdbx_strand_id
1 'polypeptide(L)' 'MTAAVIINEIKHLPPAEQEQVVAFLQTLERRRPWAGEKLTEYEQRMVDAKDPAEAQRLKEQIVAGFFGDEPNA' A
#
# COMPACT_ATOMS: atom_id res chain seq x y z
N MET A 1 -2.07 -14.02 12.45
CA MET A 1 -2.26 -14.26 11.00
C MET A 1 -1.17 -13.50 10.25
N THR A 2 -0.45 -14.11 9.31
CA THR A 2 0.64 -13.44 8.56
C THR A 2 0.20 -13.15 7.12
N ALA A 3 0.86 -12.21 6.45
CA ALA A 3 0.60 -11.92 5.03
C ALA A 3 0.74 -13.18 4.16
N ALA A 4 1.73 -14.04 4.44
CA ALA A 4 1.91 -15.30 3.73
C ALA A 4 0.72 -16.25 3.88
N VAL A 5 0.13 -16.32 5.07
CA VAL A 5 -1.07 -17.12 5.32
C VAL A 5 -2.26 -16.53 4.56
N ILE A 6 -2.49 -15.22 4.62
CA ILE A 6 -3.60 -14.55 3.90
C ILE A 6 -3.49 -14.78 2.39
N ILE A 7 -2.29 -14.64 1.82
CA ILE A 7 -2.05 -14.90 0.38
C ILE A 7 -2.33 -16.36 0.04
N ASN A 8 -1.95 -17.28 0.91
CA ASN A 8 -2.24 -18.70 0.70
C ASN A 8 -3.74 -18.96 0.70
N GLU A 9 -4.50 -18.39 1.63
CA GLU A 9 -5.97 -18.53 1.65
C GLU A 9 -6.60 -17.97 0.38
N ILE A 10 -6.21 -16.77 -0.06
CA ILE A 10 -6.74 -16.14 -1.29
C ILE A 10 -6.51 -17.03 -2.53
N LYS A 11 -5.34 -17.66 -2.64
CA LYS A 11 -5.00 -18.56 -3.77
C LYS A 11 -5.92 -19.79 -3.85
N HIS A 12 -6.47 -20.23 -2.72
CA HIS A 12 -7.32 -21.42 -2.65
C HIS A 12 -8.81 -21.10 -2.63
N LEU A 13 -9.20 -19.82 -2.70
CA LEU A 13 -10.59 -19.41 -2.80
C LEU A 13 -11.24 -19.90 -4.11
N PRO A 14 -12.56 -20.20 -4.11
CA PRO A 14 -13.31 -20.39 -5.34
C PRO A 14 -13.20 -19.18 -6.26
N PRO A 15 -13.30 -19.35 -7.59
CA PRO A 15 -13.17 -18.24 -8.56
C PRO A 15 -14.06 -17.03 -8.26
N ALA A 16 -15.32 -17.26 -7.86
CA ALA A 16 -16.27 -16.20 -7.53
C ALA A 16 -15.84 -15.36 -6.30
N GLU A 17 -15.12 -15.97 -5.36
CA GLU A 17 -14.59 -15.26 -4.19
C GLU A 17 -13.27 -14.54 -4.51
N GLN A 18 -12.44 -15.10 -5.40
CA GLN A 18 -11.27 -14.39 -5.93
C GLN A 18 -11.68 -13.11 -6.67
N GLU A 19 -12.76 -13.15 -7.45
CA GLU A 19 -13.31 -11.96 -8.12
C GLU A 19 -13.72 -10.87 -7.11
N GLN A 20 -14.30 -11.26 -5.97
CA GLN A 20 -14.65 -10.32 -4.90
C GLN A 20 -13.40 -9.69 -4.27
N VAL A 21 -12.35 -10.47 -4.05
CA VAL A 21 -11.05 -9.95 -3.57
C VAL A 21 -10.48 -8.94 -4.56
N VAL A 22 -10.54 -9.21 -5.87
CA VAL A 22 -10.08 -8.26 -6.90
C VAL A 22 -10.92 -6.96 -6.88
N ALA A 23 -12.24 -7.06 -6.80
CA ALA A 23 -13.13 -5.89 -6.74
C ALA A 23 -12.87 -5.05 -5.47
N PHE A 24 -12.55 -5.70 -4.35
CA PHE A 24 -12.14 -5.04 -3.12
C PHE A 24 -10.82 -4.29 -3.30
N LEU A 25 -9.78 -4.92 -3.89
CA LEU A 25 -8.48 -4.29 -4.15
C LEU A 25 -8.62 -3.04 -5.04
N GLN A 26 -9.42 -3.11 -6.11
CA GLN A 26 -9.71 -1.94 -6.96
C GLN A 26 -10.40 -0.81 -6.19
N THR A 27 -11.24 -1.16 -5.21
CA THR A 27 -11.90 -0.17 -4.35
C THR A 27 -10.90 0.48 -3.40
N LEU A 28 -9.94 -0.28 -2.87
CA LEU A 28 -8.85 0.27 -2.08
C LEU A 28 -7.98 1.21 -2.92
N GLU A 29 -7.60 0.84 -4.14
CA GLU A 29 -6.82 1.69 -5.05
C GLU A 29 -7.53 3.02 -5.32
N ARG A 30 -8.85 3.00 -5.59
CA ARG A 30 -9.66 4.22 -5.77
C ARG A 30 -9.78 5.07 -4.50
N ARG A 31 -9.63 4.47 -3.32
CA ARG A 31 -9.68 5.16 -2.02
C ARG A 31 -8.33 5.64 -1.53
N ARG A 32 -7.22 5.31 -2.22
CA ARG A 32 -5.90 5.77 -1.81
C ARG A 32 -5.85 7.30 -1.84
N PRO A 33 -5.37 7.93 -0.77
CA PRO A 33 -5.41 9.38 -0.63
C PRO A 33 -4.48 10.10 -1.63
N TRP A 34 -3.44 9.44 -2.16
CA TRP A 34 -2.46 10.04 -3.05
C TRP A 34 -2.53 9.45 -4.46
N ALA A 35 -2.77 10.32 -5.45
CA ALA A 35 -2.58 10.00 -6.86
C ALA A 35 -1.10 9.64 -7.12
N GLY A 36 -0.84 8.74 -8.07
CA GLY A 36 0.50 8.19 -8.33
C GLY A 36 1.61 9.24 -8.50
N GLU A 37 1.29 10.43 -9.02
CA GLU A 37 2.23 11.53 -9.16
C GLU A 37 2.85 12.01 -7.84
N LYS A 38 2.07 12.07 -6.75
CA LYS A 38 2.59 12.46 -5.42
C LYS A 38 3.51 11.41 -4.81
N LEU A 39 3.20 10.13 -5.04
CA LEU A 39 4.05 9.04 -4.57
C LEU A 39 5.41 9.07 -5.27
N THR A 40 5.44 9.28 -6.59
CA THR A 40 6.67 9.44 -7.36
C THR A 40 7.50 10.64 -6.90
N GLU A 41 6.85 11.77 -6.56
CA GLU A 41 7.54 12.95 -6.00
C GLU A 41 8.22 12.62 -4.67
N TYR A 42 7.53 11.92 -3.76
CA TYR A 42 8.10 11.55 -2.47
C TYR A 42 9.19 10.49 -2.58
N GLU A 43 9.07 9.54 -3.51
CA GLU A 43 10.12 8.57 -3.82
C GLU A 43 11.39 9.26 -4.30
N GLN A 44 11.27 10.22 -5.23
CA GLN A 44 12.42 10.97 -5.73
C GLN A 44 13.09 11.76 -4.61
N ARG A 45 12.30 12.44 -3.76
CA ARG A 45 12.83 13.16 -2.59
C ARG A 45 13.52 12.25 -1.58
N MET A 46 13.05 11.01 -1.42
CA MET A 46 13.68 10.04 -0.53
C MET A 46 15.04 9.57 -1.07
N VAL A 47 15.16 9.38 -2.38
CA VAL A 47 16.43 9.03 -3.05
C VAL A 47 17.44 10.16 -2.94
N ASP A 48 16.98 11.40 -3.06
CA ASP A 48 17.83 12.59 -3.00
C ASP A 48 18.15 13.05 -1.56
N ALA A 49 17.48 12.47 -0.55
CA ALA A 49 17.65 12.82 0.85
C ALA A 49 19.04 12.43 1.38
N LYS A 50 19.78 13.42 1.89
CA LYS A 50 21.09 13.21 2.53
C LYS A 50 20.98 12.91 4.01
N ASP A 51 19.84 13.27 4.63
CA ASP A 51 19.54 12.98 6.02
C ASP A 51 18.77 11.65 6.13
N PRO A 52 19.33 10.63 6.80
CA PRO A 52 18.63 9.36 7.04
C PRO A 52 17.29 9.52 7.77
N ALA A 53 17.15 10.53 8.64
CA ALA A 53 15.90 10.78 9.35
C ALA A 53 14.81 11.32 8.42
N GLU A 54 15.18 12.14 7.43
CA GLU A 54 14.27 12.62 6.39
C GLU A 54 13.83 11.47 5.48
N ALA A 55 14.79 10.62 5.04
CA ALA A 55 14.48 9.46 4.22
C ALA A 55 13.51 8.50 4.92
N GLN A 56 13.68 8.28 6.23
CA GLN A 56 12.79 7.44 7.01
C GLN A 56 11.37 8.03 7.13
N ARG A 57 11.24 9.34 7.34
CA ARG A 57 9.92 10.01 7.35
C ARG A 57 9.22 9.95 6.00
N LEU A 58 9.97 10.14 4.91
CA LEU A 58 9.43 10.03 3.55
C LEU A 58 8.97 8.60 3.26
N LYS A 59 9.71 7.60 3.71
CA LYS A 59 9.30 6.19 3.60
C LYS A 59 7.99 5.92 4.33
N GLU A 60 7.84 6.42 5.56
CA GLU A 60 6.59 6.27 6.34
C GLU A 60 5.41 6.95 5.65
N GLN A 61 5.64 8.14 5.08
CA GLN A 61 4.66 8.88 4.30
C GLN A 61 4.26 8.16 3.00
N ILE A 62 5.21 7.58 2.27
CA ILE A 62 4.96 6.78 1.07
C ILE A 62 4.15 5.53 1.43
N VAL A 63 4.51 4.84 2.51
CA VAL A 63 3.78 3.65 2.99
C VAL A 63 2.35 4.02 3.40
N ALA A 64 2.16 5.11 4.15
CA ALA A 64 0.83 5.59 4.53
C ALA A 64 0.01 6.05 3.31
N GLY A 65 0.63 6.74 2.34
CA GLY A 65 -0.03 7.15 1.10
C GLY A 65 -0.39 5.98 0.19
N PHE A 66 0.40 4.91 0.19
CA PHE A 66 0.19 3.71 -0.64
C PHE A 66 -0.81 2.74 0.00
N PHE A 67 -0.73 2.48 1.30
CA PHE A 67 -1.59 1.51 1.97
C PHE A 67 -2.80 2.14 2.69
N GLY A 68 -2.82 3.47 2.83
CA GLY A 68 -3.80 4.19 3.65
C GLY A 68 -3.36 4.27 5.11
N ASP A 69 -3.88 5.25 5.85
CA ASP A 69 -3.80 5.30 7.31
C ASP A 69 -4.82 4.29 7.88
N GLU A 70 -4.41 3.06 8.15
CA GLU A 70 -5.01 2.30 9.25
C GLU A 70 -3.94 1.93 10.28
N PRO A 71 -3.68 2.81 11.26
CA PRO A 71 -3.05 2.43 12.49
C PRO A 71 -4.14 1.84 13.42
N ASN A 72 -4.25 0.51 13.42
CA ASN A 72 -5.14 -0.29 14.28
C ASN A 72 -6.64 -0.28 13.91
N ALA A 73 -7.10 -1.36 13.28
CA ALA A 73 -8.47 -1.84 13.33
C ALA A 73 -8.49 -3.21 14.01
#